data_AF-A0A8B6XUQ5-F1
#
_entry.id   AF-A0A8B6XUQ5-F1
#
_cell.length_a   1.000
_cell.length_b   1.000
_cell.length_c   1.000
_cell.angle_alpha   90.00
_cell.angle_beta   90.00
_cell.angle_gamma   90.00
#
_symmetry.space_group_name_H-M   'P 1'
#
loop_
_entity.id
_entity.type
_entity.pdbx_description
1 polymer ?
#
loop_
_entity_poly.entity_id
_entity_poly.type
_entity_poly.pdbx_seq_one_letter_code
_entity_poly.pdbx_strand_id
1 'polypeptide(L)'
;GPFKDVVTTILKLKNPSDKKVCFKVKTTAPKRYCVRPNCGLIAPDASVNVAVMLQPFDSKDSAEVRKHKFLVQSIFPTDDVAASDVEALVCFY
;
A
#
# COMPACT_ATOMS: atom_id res chain seq x y z
N GLY A 1 -5.04 12.42 15.77
CA GLY A 1 -5.43 13.84 15.68
C GLY A 1 -4.56 14.63 16.64
N PRO A 2 -4.22 15.90 16.35
CA PRO A 2 -4.71 16.77 15.25
C PRO A 2 -4.33 16.26 13.85
N PHE A 3 -5.10 16.64 12.81
CA PHE A 3 -4.88 16.27 11.40
C PHE A 3 -4.39 17.46 10.55
N LYS A 4 -3.69 18.39 11.20
CA LYS A 4 -3.08 19.58 10.58
C LYS A 4 -1.70 19.29 9.98
N ASP A 5 -1.11 18.17 10.36
CA ASP A 5 0.17 17.67 9.90
C ASP A 5 0.00 16.27 9.30
N VAL A 6 1.02 15.79 8.61
CA VAL A 6 1.03 14.43 8.06
C VAL A 6 0.97 13.42 9.21
N VAL A 7 -0.02 12.53 9.16
CA VAL A 7 -0.15 11.42 10.13
C VAL A 7 0.24 10.12 9.45
N THR A 8 1.22 9.42 10.02
CA THR A 8 1.75 8.17 9.47
C THR A 8 1.30 6.98 10.29
N THR A 9 0.76 5.97 9.62
CA THR A 9 0.48 4.65 10.20
C THR A 9 1.24 3.58 9.41
N ILE A 10 1.75 2.57 10.10
CA ILE A 10 2.48 1.46 9.48
C ILE A 10 1.53 0.26 9.30
N LEU A 11 1.37 -0.17 8.05
CA LEU A 11 0.74 -1.44 7.68
C LEU A 11 1.84 -2.49 7.46
N LYS A 12 1.91 -3.49 8.33
CA LYS A 12 2.86 -4.60 8.19
C LYS A 12 2.24 -5.72 7.35
N LEU A 13 2.83 -5.99 6.20
CA LEU A 13 2.45 -7.12 5.34
C LEU A 13 3.44 -8.26 5.56
N LYS A 14 2.94 -9.45 5.92
CA LYS A 14 3.74 -10.68 6.03
C LYS A 14 3.39 -11.59 4.87
N ASN A 15 4.39 -12.18 4.22
CA ASN A 15 4.20 -13.28 3.29
C ASN A 15 4.37 -14.60 4.06
N PRO A 16 3.30 -15.37 4.31
CA PRO A 16 3.39 -16.66 4.98
C PRO A 16 3.63 -17.84 4.02
N SER A 17 3.81 -17.57 2.72
CA SER A 17 4.03 -18.62 1.72
C SER A 17 5.52 -18.95 1.54
N ASP A 18 5.77 -20.08 0.89
CA ASP A 18 7.09 -20.58 0.48
C ASP A 18 7.60 -19.97 -0.84
N LYS A 19 6.79 -19.11 -1.49
CA LYS A 19 7.10 -18.44 -2.74
C LYS A 19 7.17 -16.92 -2.55
N LYS A 20 7.81 -16.23 -3.49
CA LYS A 20 7.76 -14.75 -3.54
C LYS A 20 6.33 -14.30 -3.84
N VAL A 21 5.92 -13.17 -3.27
CA VAL A 21 4.60 -12.56 -3.52
C VAL A 21 4.78 -11.11 -3.91
N CYS A 22 4.18 -10.69 -5.02
CA CYS A 22 4.02 -9.29 -5.38
C CYS A 22 2.83 -8.70 -4.63
N PHE A 23 2.92 -7.44 -4.21
CA PHE A 23 1.78 -6.71 -3.65
C PHE A 23 1.60 -5.33 -4.28
N LYS A 24 0.37 -4.81 -4.23
CA LYS A 24 0.02 -3.41 -4.52
C LYS A 24 -1.02 -2.92 -3.53
N VAL A 25 -0.82 -1.71 -3.03
CA VAL A 25 -1.77 -1.00 -2.18
C VAL A 25 -2.46 0.06 -3.01
N LYS A 26 -3.79 -0.08 -3.15
CA LYS A 26 -4.69 0.89 -3.81
C LYS A 26 -5.55 1.58 -2.74
N THR A 27 -5.98 2.82 -2.99
CA THR A 27 -6.86 3.58 -2.09
C THR A 27 -7.97 4.26 -2.86
N THR A 28 -9.13 4.44 -2.22
CA THR A 28 -10.24 5.22 -2.79
C THR A 28 -10.02 6.72 -2.72
N ALA A 29 -8.95 7.20 -2.04
CA ALA A 29 -8.67 8.62 -1.88
C ALA A 29 -7.19 8.98 -2.14
N PRO A 30 -6.67 8.78 -3.38
CA PRO A 30 -5.24 8.94 -3.70
C PRO A 30 -4.70 10.35 -3.48
N LYS A 31 -5.56 11.38 -3.50
CA LYS A 31 -5.17 12.77 -3.17
C LYS A 31 -4.92 13.00 -1.67
N ARG A 32 -5.50 12.16 -0.81
CA ARG A 32 -5.44 12.31 0.65
C ARG A 32 -4.38 11.44 1.30
N TYR A 33 -3.90 10.40 0.62
CA TYR A 33 -2.93 9.47 1.17
C TYR A 33 -1.72 9.30 0.28
N CYS A 34 -0.54 9.38 0.88
CA CYS A 34 0.70 8.92 0.28
C CYS A 34 1.01 7.53 0.87
N VAL A 35 1.33 6.55 0.02
CA VAL A 35 1.63 5.17 0.43
C VAL A 35 3.03 4.79 -0.05
N ARG A 36 3.90 4.35 0.87
CA ARG A 36 5.31 4.03 0.58
C ARG A 36 5.80 2.78 1.35
N PRO A 37 6.32 1.75 0.65
CA PRO A 37 6.14 1.49 -0.78
C PRO A 37 4.66 1.21 -1.12
N ASN A 38 4.19 1.62 -2.30
CA ASN A 38 2.83 1.29 -2.75
C ASN A 38 2.75 -0.08 -3.46
N CYS A 39 3.87 -0.62 -3.93
CA CYS A 39 4.02 -1.97 -4.44
C CYS A 39 5.42 -2.52 -4.14
N GLY A 40 5.57 -3.83 -4.29
CA GLY A 40 6.86 -4.50 -4.21
C GLY A 40 6.73 -6.00 -4.17
N LEU A 41 7.86 -6.66 -3.93
CA LEU A 41 7.97 -8.09 -3.68
C LEU A 41 8.24 -8.37 -2.21
N ILE A 42 7.65 -9.44 -1.70
CA ILE A 42 7.93 -9.98 -0.36
C ILE A 42 8.44 -11.39 -0.55
N ALA A 43 9.66 -11.65 -0.08
CA ALA A 43 10.26 -12.98 -0.09
C ALA A 43 9.47 -13.98 0.79
N PRO A 44 9.67 -15.30 0.62
CA PRO A 44 9.11 -16.31 1.51
C PRO A 44 9.40 -15.98 2.99
N ASP A 45 8.38 -16.13 3.84
CA ASP A 45 8.41 -15.85 5.29
C ASP A 45 8.82 -14.42 5.71
N ALA A 46 9.03 -13.51 4.76
CA ALA A 46 9.45 -12.14 5.04
C ALA A 46 8.26 -11.22 5.35
N SER A 47 8.56 -10.01 5.81
CA SER A 47 7.57 -8.95 6.00
C SER A 47 8.09 -7.62 5.47
N VAL A 48 7.16 -6.75 5.06
CA VAL A 48 7.44 -5.37 4.67
C VAL A 48 6.54 -4.42 5.45
N ASN A 49 7.09 -3.27 5.82
CA ASN A 49 6.33 -2.18 6.42
C ASN A 49 5.94 -1.19 5.33
N VAL A 50 4.63 -0.96 5.18
CA VAL A 50 4.06 0.05 4.29
C VAL A 50 3.64 1.26 5.13
N ALA A 51 4.24 2.41 4.87
CA ALA A 51 3.84 3.67 5.47
C ALA A 51 2.62 4.23 4.72
N VAL A 52 1.50 4.38 5.44
CA VAL A 52 0.30 5.08 4.98
C VAL A 52 0.28 6.45 5.65
N MET A 53 0.46 7.48 4.84
CA MET A 53 0.59 8.87 5.29
C MET A 53 -0.64 9.67 4.89
N LEU A 54 -1.49 9.98 5.85
CA LEU A 54 -2.63 10.86 5.67
C LEU A 54 -2.14 12.31 5.57
N GLN A 55 -2.44 12.96 4.46
CA GLN A 55 -2.14 14.37 4.24
C GLN A 55 -3.04 15.25 5.11
N PRO A 56 -2.59 16.46 5.49
CA PRO A 56 -3.39 17.41 6.24
C PRO A 56 -4.76 17.69 5.61
N PHE A 57 -5.80 17.85 6.44
CA PHE A 57 -7.14 18.21 5.98
C PHE A 57 -7.92 18.99 7.05
N ASP A 58 -8.98 19.71 6.64
CA ASP A 58 -9.85 20.41 7.58
C ASP A 58 -10.71 19.41 8.35
N SER A 59 -10.77 19.56 9.67
CA SER A 59 -11.66 18.84 10.58
C SER A 59 -13.11 18.68 10.10
N LYS A 60 -13.63 19.62 9.31
CA LYS A 60 -14.98 19.55 8.70
C LYS A 60 -15.17 18.35 7.77
N ASP A 61 -14.10 17.86 7.13
CA ASP A 61 -14.15 16.72 6.20
C ASP A 61 -14.09 15.36 6.92
N SER A 62 -14.13 15.33 8.26
CA SER A 62 -13.94 14.09 9.05
C SER A 62 -14.91 12.96 8.69
N ALA A 63 -16.15 13.27 8.31
CA ALA A 63 -17.13 12.26 7.90
C ALA A 63 -16.81 11.63 6.54
N GLU A 64 -16.16 12.36 5.64
CA GLU A 64 -15.68 11.86 4.35
C GLU A 64 -14.47 10.95 4.56
N VAL A 65 -13.51 11.38 5.40
CA VAL A 65 -12.26 10.64 5.65
C VAL A 65 -12.51 9.26 6.26
N ARG A 66 -13.54 9.10 7.09
CA ARG A 66 -13.93 7.81 7.67
C ARG A 66 -14.44 6.78 6.66
N LYS A 67 -14.77 7.19 5.44
CA LYS A 67 -15.26 6.32 4.36
C LYS A 67 -14.13 5.80 3.47
N HIS A 68 -12.92 6.35 3.59
CA HIS A 68 -11.79 5.95 2.75
C HIS A 68 -11.39 4.50 3.01
N LYS A 69 -11.08 3.79 1.93
CA LYS A 69 -10.69 2.37 1.98
C LYS A 69 -9.34 2.16 1.31
N PHE A 70 -8.64 1.12 1.78
CA PHE A 70 -7.44 0.60 1.17
C PHE A 70 -7.69 -0.84 0.71
N LEU A 71 -7.11 -1.20 -0.42
CA LEU A 71 -7.08 -2.56 -0.94
C LEU A 71 -5.63 -2.98 -1.07
N VAL A 72 -5.28 -4.12 -0.49
CA VAL A 72 -4.00 -4.79 -0.73
C VAL A 72 -4.27 -5.93 -1.70
N GLN A 73 -3.76 -5.81 -2.93
CA GLN A 73 -3.78 -6.89 -3.91
C GLN A 73 -2.45 -7.63 -3.86
N SER A 74 -2.49 -8.95 -3.98
CA SER A 74 -1.30 -9.80 -4.00
C SER A 74 -1.40 -10.88 -5.07
N ILE A 75 -0.30 -11.16 -5.75
CA ILE A 75 -0.19 -12.22 -6.77
C ILE A 75 1.14 -12.96 -6.63
N PHE A 76 1.19 -14.22 -7.04
CA PHE A 76 2.47 -14.89 -7.28
C PHE A 76 3.07 -14.34 -8.58
N PRO A 77 4.35 -13.93 -8.58
CA PRO A 77 5.02 -13.53 -9.82
C PRO A 77 5.17 -14.74 -10.74
N THR A 78 5.10 -14.52 -12.05
CA THR A 78 5.57 -15.50 -13.04
C THR A 78 7.10 -15.53 -13.05
N ASP A 79 7.69 -16.65 -13.48
CA ASP A 79 9.12 -16.95 -13.28
C ASP A 79 10.10 -15.90 -13.87
N ASP A 80 9.63 -15.02 -14.76
CA ASP A 80 10.44 -14.00 -15.46
C ASP A 80 10.35 -12.57 -14.89
N VAL A 81 9.61 -12.34 -13.79
CA VAL A 81 9.37 -10.97 -13.30
C VAL A 81 10.50 -10.50 -12.37
N ALA A 82 11.39 -9.64 -12.90
CA ALA A 82 12.32 -8.89 -12.07
C ALA A 82 11.56 -7.89 -11.18
N ALA A 83 12.12 -7.56 -10.00
CA ALA A 83 11.49 -6.63 -9.06
C ALA A 83 11.15 -5.25 -9.66
N SER A 84 11.88 -4.85 -10.69
CA SER A 84 11.66 -3.63 -11.49
C SER A 84 10.39 -3.67 -12.34
N ASP A 85 9.95 -4.86 -12.74
CA ASP A 85 8.79 -5.02 -13.65
C ASP A 85 7.48 -5.18 -12.89
N VAL A 86 7.53 -5.29 -11.56
CA VAL A 86 6.36 -5.39 -10.68
C VAL A 86 5.49 -4.14 -10.78
N GLU A 87 6.10 -2.96 -10.95
CA GLU A 87 5.34 -1.72 -11.13
C GLU A 87 4.65 -1.67 -12.50
N ALA A 88 5.30 -2.21 -13.55
CA ALA A 88 4.70 -2.32 -14.88
C ALA A 88 3.56 -3.35 -14.90
N LEU A 89 3.78 -4.55 -14.34
CA LEU A 89 2.78 -5.62 -14.28
C LEU A 89 1.53 -5.24 -13.48
N VAL A 90 1.68 -4.58 -12.33
CA VAL A 90 0.51 -4.23 -11.51
C VAL A 90 -0.20 -2.96 -11.99
N CYS A 91 0.37 -2.21 -12.96
CA CYS A 91 -0.33 -1.15 -13.67
C CYS A 91 -1.29 -1.68 -14.76
N PHE A 92 -1.14 -2.92 -15.22
CA PHE A 92 -2.01 -3.55 -16.21
C PHE A 92 -3.12 -4.45 -15.62
N TYR A 93 -3.28 -4.47 -14.28
CA TYR A 93 -4.36 -5.16 -13.56
C TYR A 93 -5.11 -4.27 -12.55
#